data_AF-A0A2V4EGQ9-F1
#
_entry.id   AF-A0A2V4EGQ9-F1
#
_cell.length_a   1.000
_cell.length_b   1.000
_cell.length_c   1.000
_cell.angle_alpha   90.00
_cell.angle_beta   90.00
_cell.angle_gamma   90.00
#
_symmetry.space_group_name_H-M   'P 1'
#
loop_
_entity.id
_entity.type
_entity.pdbx_description
1 polymer ?
#
loop_
_entity_poly.entity_id
_entity_poly.type
_entity_poly.pdbx_seq_one_letter_code
_entity_poly.pdbx_strand_id
1 'polypeptide(L)'
;MLVPTNTDSVALSSLIGTPYNYWGDDDGDGQGGNGITATGSLSLSIVDKNNQAVTRNEVLAICNGPYKLTLSNTEGTLKTRYGVPNESRFTAGNVSYYINPKASPSVCFARPILINGSGYYAGPDSIWNPDRGFLPQSVMPSSYDSNFPTTGANNLYFDLEIGGINQALYWAPVSHGGITATMTNSTSNNVRVTLTGPVAKPLQWQSDNPGEIDRPSLPQVFELVGRDSHGNAVVKYGFELKQWFVNRGHQEFDYPNILSWCTNIKYRMPNVKDLTNTSCQGANSGYWCEGVVGATPSSPNNYYQRRIGGGFFAEWGSVSYYDSAEFNYYAYWTSDVQSTSNHQFVVSSNSGNASRYTSIDHGICAYP
;
A
#
# COMPACT_ATOMS: atom_id res chain seq x y z
N MET A 1 -2.35 33.68 17.44
CA MET A 1 -1.66 32.39 17.63
C MET A 1 -0.31 32.70 18.26
N LEU A 2 0.07 32.05 19.37
CA LEU A 2 1.30 32.41 20.11
C LEU A 2 2.57 32.01 19.35
N VAL A 3 2.57 30.83 18.72
CA VAL A 3 3.63 30.44 17.78
C VAL A 3 3.31 31.04 16.40
N PRO A 4 4.18 31.88 15.79
CA PRO A 4 3.92 32.48 14.47
C PRO A 4 3.76 31.42 13.38
N THR A 5 2.93 31.67 12.36
CA THR A 5 2.55 30.66 11.35
C THR A 5 3.71 30.17 10.46
N ASN A 6 4.82 30.91 10.40
CA ASN A 6 6.00 30.63 9.58
C ASN A 6 7.17 29.97 10.35
N THR A 7 7.01 29.69 11.64
CA THR A 7 8.04 29.03 12.47
C THR A 7 7.41 28.05 13.45
N ASP A 8 8.12 26.99 13.79
CA ASP A 8 7.67 25.96 14.76
C ASP A 8 8.09 26.26 16.20
N SER A 9 8.82 27.35 16.43
CA SER A 9 9.17 27.80 17.77
C SER A 9 9.24 29.32 17.86
N VAL A 10 8.97 29.86 19.05
CA VAL A 10 9.10 31.26 19.39
C VAL A 10 9.67 31.41 20.80
N ALA A 11 10.64 32.31 20.98
CA ALA A 11 11.17 32.61 22.30
C ALA A 11 10.13 33.37 23.15
N LEU A 12 10.03 33.05 24.43
CA LEU A 12 9.12 33.76 25.35
C LEU A 12 9.47 35.25 25.47
N SER A 13 10.76 35.59 25.38
CA SER A 13 11.24 36.97 25.29
C SER A 13 10.64 37.75 24.12
N SER A 14 10.38 37.08 22.99
CA SER A 14 9.73 37.71 21.84
C SER A 14 8.25 37.98 22.10
N LEU A 15 7.56 37.08 22.82
CA LEU A 15 6.13 37.24 23.14
C LEU A 15 5.87 38.39 24.10
N ILE A 16 6.76 38.62 25.06
CA ILE A 16 6.66 39.77 25.97
C ILE A 16 7.17 41.08 25.34
N GLY A 17 7.97 40.98 24.28
CA GLY A 17 8.49 42.14 23.54
C GLY A 17 7.55 42.63 22.43
N THR A 18 7.92 43.75 21.81
CA THR A 18 7.23 44.26 20.62
C THR A 18 7.37 43.30 19.45
N PRO A 19 6.33 43.07 18.63
CA PRO A 19 5.03 43.76 18.64
C PRO A 19 3.96 43.09 19.52
N TYR A 20 4.24 41.94 20.12
CA TYR A 20 3.23 41.11 20.77
C TYR A 20 2.77 41.65 22.12
N ASN A 21 3.71 42.07 22.97
CA ASN A 21 3.44 42.61 24.31
C ASN A 21 2.48 41.72 25.15
N TYR A 22 2.60 40.40 25.07
CA TYR A 22 1.79 39.44 25.81
C TYR A 22 2.28 39.27 27.26
N TRP A 23 2.15 40.34 28.04
CA TRP A 23 2.39 40.35 29.48
C TRP A 23 1.54 41.44 30.13
N GLY A 24 1.33 41.31 31.43
CA GLY A 24 0.61 42.29 32.24
C GLY A 24 1.32 42.48 33.56
N ASP A 25 1.19 43.67 34.11
CA ASP A 25 1.82 44.11 35.35
C ASP A 25 0.86 45.06 36.05
N ASP A 26 0.38 44.64 37.22
CA ASP A 26 -0.72 45.27 37.95
C ASP A 26 -0.25 46.47 38.79
N ASP A 27 1.00 46.50 39.24
CA ASP A 27 1.57 47.56 40.08
C ASP A 27 2.55 48.48 39.33
N GLY A 28 2.86 48.15 38.07
CA GLY A 28 3.58 49.01 37.13
C GLY A 28 5.10 48.94 37.26
N ASP A 29 5.63 47.97 37.99
CA ASP A 29 7.04 47.83 38.30
C ASP A 29 7.86 47.13 37.18
N GLY A 30 7.19 46.54 36.21
CA GLY A 30 7.74 46.00 34.96
C GLY A 30 7.79 47.04 33.84
N GLN A 31 7.21 48.23 34.02
CA GLN A 31 7.13 49.27 33.00
C GLN A 31 8.49 49.96 32.74
N GLY A 32 8.88 50.07 31.46
CA GLY A 32 10.12 50.69 31.01
C GLY A 32 11.05 49.73 30.24
N GLY A 33 12.11 50.27 29.62
CA GLY A 33 13.08 49.45 28.89
C GLY A 33 13.79 48.47 29.83
N ASN A 34 13.74 47.17 29.51
CA ASN A 34 14.30 46.06 30.31
C ASN A 34 13.65 45.86 31.70
N GLY A 35 12.41 46.29 31.91
CA GLY A 35 11.68 46.06 33.17
C GLY A 35 11.28 44.60 33.41
N ILE A 36 11.12 43.82 32.33
CA ILE A 36 10.74 42.41 32.34
C ILE A 36 11.61 41.59 31.39
N THR A 37 11.99 40.38 31.80
CA THR A 37 12.72 39.41 30.96
C THR A 37 12.13 38.01 31.12
N ALA A 38 12.06 37.26 30.03
CA ALA A 38 11.61 35.87 30.02
C ALA A 38 12.63 34.98 29.30
N THR A 39 12.96 33.83 29.88
CA THR A 39 13.76 32.79 29.22
C THR A 39 12.87 31.63 28.78
N GLY A 40 13.34 30.82 27.84
CA GLY A 40 12.63 29.67 27.30
C GLY A 40 11.86 29.95 26.01
N SER A 41 11.18 28.93 25.49
CA SER A 41 10.44 28.98 24.23
C SER A 41 9.14 28.19 24.26
N LEU A 42 8.23 28.55 23.36
CA LEU A 42 7.07 27.74 22.98
C LEU A 42 7.34 27.11 21.62
N SER A 43 6.94 25.85 21.47
CA SER A 43 7.05 25.11 20.22
C SER A 43 5.73 24.43 19.85
N LEU A 44 5.52 24.28 18.55
CA LEU A 44 4.37 23.61 17.95
C LEU A 44 4.87 22.57 16.96
N SER A 45 4.44 21.33 17.12
CA SER A 45 4.67 20.24 16.17
C SER A 45 3.33 19.68 15.70
N ILE A 46 3.19 19.45 14.40
CA ILE A 46 2.03 18.79 13.82
C ILE A 46 2.55 17.60 13.03
N VAL A 47 2.05 16.41 13.36
CA VAL A 47 2.37 15.19 12.62
C VAL A 47 1.12 14.44 12.21
N ASP A 48 1.20 13.66 11.13
CA ASP A 48 0.15 12.74 10.72
C ASP A 48 0.15 11.44 11.55
N LYS A 49 -0.75 10.51 11.24
CA LYS A 49 -0.84 9.20 11.92
C LYS A 49 0.42 8.34 11.79
N ASN A 50 1.29 8.65 10.82
CA ASN A 50 2.55 7.95 10.54
C ASN A 50 3.75 8.71 11.12
N ASN A 51 3.53 9.75 11.94
CA ASN A 51 4.54 10.64 12.50
C ASN A 51 5.33 11.46 11.47
N GLN A 52 4.80 11.65 10.27
CA GLN A 52 5.38 12.57 9.29
C GLN A 52 4.99 14.01 9.64
N ALA A 53 5.95 14.93 9.53
CA ALA A 53 5.71 16.35 9.79
C ALA A 53 4.73 16.95 8.78
N VAL A 54 3.76 17.71 9.28
CA VAL A 54 2.69 18.31 8.49
C VAL A 54 2.80 19.83 8.57
N THR A 55 2.79 20.48 7.42
CA THR A 55 2.81 21.95 7.35
C THR A 55 1.47 22.52 7.81
N ARG A 56 1.48 23.75 8.33
CA ARG A 56 0.26 24.37 8.91
C ARG A 56 -0.80 24.73 7.88
N ASN A 57 -0.44 24.79 6.61
CA ASN A 57 -1.33 25.08 5.49
C ASN A 57 -1.72 23.82 4.69
N GLU A 58 -1.33 22.62 5.16
CA GLU A 58 -1.68 21.36 4.52
C GLU A 58 -3.21 21.13 4.55
N VAL A 59 -3.76 20.69 3.43
CA VAL A 59 -5.15 20.22 3.37
C VAL A 59 -5.20 18.81 3.95
N LEU A 60 -5.76 18.67 5.15
CA LEU A 60 -5.74 17.40 5.87
C LEU A 60 -6.53 16.30 5.15
N ALA A 61 -5.86 15.21 4.81
CA ALA A 61 -6.43 14.03 4.18
C ALA A 61 -6.96 13.04 5.23
N ILE A 62 -8.11 12.42 4.97
CA ILE A 62 -8.73 11.47 5.90
C ILE A 62 -7.83 10.27 6.20
N CYS A 63 -7.06 9.84 5.21
CA CYS A 63 -6.17 8.68 5.30
C CYS A 63 -4.91 8.91 6.12
N ASN A 64 -4.56 10.18 6.37
CA ASN A 64 -3.40 10.58 7.17
C ASN A 64 -3.82 10.95 8.61
N GLY A 65 -5.12 10.97 8.91
CA GLY A 65 -5.65 11.20 10.25
C GLY A 65 -5.61 9.95 11.16
N PRO A 66 -5.70 10.10 12.49
CA PRO A 66 -5.70 11.37 13.22
C PRO A 66 -4.35 12.08 13.15
N TYR A 67 -4.38 13.40 13.01
CA TYR A 67 -3.19 14.24 13.14
C TYR A 67 -2.95 14.56 14.61
N LYS A 68 -1.69 14.59 15.03
CA LYS A 68 -1.29 14.94 16.39
C LYS A 68 -0.63 16.32 16.39
N LEU A 69 -1.27 17.26 17.06
CA LEU A 69 -0.76 18.59 17.34
C LEU A 69 -0.18 18.61 18.75
N THR A 70 1.11 18.90 18.88
CA THR A 70 1.80 19.01 20.17
C THR A 70 2.23 20.45 20.41
N LEU A 71 1.77 21.04 21.51
CA LEU A 71 2.28 22.31 22.03
C LEU A 71 3.22 22.00 23.19
N SER A 72 4.41 22.57 23.20
CA SER A 72 5.37 22.39 24.27
C SER A 72 6.07 23.68 24.67
N ASN A 73 6.54 23.73 25.91
CA ASN A 73 7.40 24.79 26.40
C ASN A 73 8.67 24.21 27.03
N THR A 74 9.77 24.95 26.96
CA THR A 74 10.96 24.65 27.75
C THR A 74 10.77 25.13 29.18
N GLU A 75 11.66 24.71 30.07
CA GLU A 75 11.86 25.42 31.34
C GLU A 75 12.23 26.88 31.08
N GLY A 76 11.90 27.75 32.03
CA GLY A 76 12.24 29.16 31.93
C GLY A 76 11.94 29.96 33.19
N THR A 77 12.35 31.21 33.14
CA THR A 77 12.26 32.17 34.24
C THR A 77 11.64 33.45 33.73
N LEU A 78 10.64 33.95 34.44
CA LEU A 78 10.13 35.31 34.29
C LEU A 78 10.74 36.17 35.40
N LYS A 79 11.32 37.31 35.04
CA LYS A 79 12.00 38.19 35.98
C LYS A 79 11.61 39.64 35.75
N THR A 80 11.24 40.34 36.82
CA THR A 80 11.05 41.79 36.84
C THR A 80 12.22 42.47 37.54
N ARG A 81 12.36 43.78 37.34
CA ARG A 81 13.44 44.55 37.98
C ARG A 81 13.16 44.88 39.44
N TYR A 82 11.90 45.13 39.77
CA TYR A 82 11.50 45.71 41.06
C TYR A 82 10.54 44.83 41.87
N GLY A 83 10.07 43.71 41.32
CA GLY A 83 9.06 42.86 41.97
C GLY A 83 9.57 42.17 43.22
N VAL A 84 8.65 41.81 44.12
CA VAL A 84 8.96 41.05 45.32
C VAL A 84 7.96 39.89 45.47
N PRO A 85 8.35 38.63 45.17
CA PRO A 85 9.64 38.21 44.61
C PRO A 85 9.85 38.69 43.16
N ASN A 86 11.10 38.96 42.77
CA ASN A 86 11.43 39.47 41.42
C ASN A 86 11.56 38.38 40.35
N GLU A 87 11.48 37.09 40.73
CA GLU A 87 11.57 35.98 39.80
C GLU A 87 10.49 34.93 40.06
N SER A 88 10.01 34.34 38.96
CA SER A 88 9.17 33.16 38.95
C SER A 88 9.73 32.17 37.93
N ARG A 89 9.69 30.88 38.27
CA ARG A 89 10.21 29.80 37.40
C ARG A 89 9.07 28.89 36.98
N PHE A 90 9.11 28.43 35.74
CA PHE A 90 8.18 27.44 35.22
C PHE A 90 8.93 26.26 34.63
N THR A 91 8.35 25.08 34.77
CA THR A 91 8.91 23.82 34.28
C THR A 91 8.53 23.59 32.83
N ALA A 92 9.33 22.77 32.14
CA ALA A 92 8.96 22.27 30.82
C ALA A 92 7.65 21.47 30.88
N GLY A 93 6.85 21.58 29.83
CA GLY A 93 5.56 20.91 29.71
C GLY A 93 5.17 20.69 28.26
N ASN A 94 4.24 19.78 28.01
CA ASN A 94 3.60 19.62 26.71
C ASN A 94 2.15 19.17 26.83
N VAL A 95 1.38 19.43 25.78
CA VAL A 95 0.02 18.95 25.60
C VAL A 95 -0.16 18.50 24.16
N SER A 96 -0.89 17.40 23.95
CA SER A 96 -1.21 16.87 22.62
C SER A 96 -2.71 16.95 22.36
N TYR A 97 -3.07 17.41 21.16
CA TYR A 97 -4.42 17.41 20.62
C TYR A 97 -4.47 16.51 19.39
N TYR A 98 -5.57 15.78 19.19
CA TYR A 98 -5.79 14.96 18.02
C TYR A 98 -6.85 15.57 17.11
N ILE A 99 -6.55 15.66 15.82
CA ILE A 99 -7.41 16.28 14.81
C ILE A 99 -7.80 15.20 13.80
N ASN A 100 -9.09 14.89 13.72
CA ASN A 100 -9.66 14.03 12.69
C ASN A 100 -10.34 14.89 11.62
N PRO A 101 -9.92 14.79 10.35
CA PRO A 101 -10.58 15.53 9.27
C PRO A 101 -12.06 15.14 9.16
N LYS A 102 -12.93 16.12 8.92
CA LYS A 102 -14.36 15.88 8.60
C LYS A 102 -14.59 15.61 7.10
N ALA A 103 -13.59 15.04 6.43
CA ALA A 103 -13.69 14.69 5.02
C ALA A 103 -14.56 13.44 4.83
N SER A 104 -15.03 13.23 3.61
CA SER A 104 -15.78 12.00 3.28
C SER A 104 -14.90 10.78 3.48
N PRO A 105 -15.46 9.65 3.94
CA PRO A 105 -14.76 8.39 4.01
C PRO A 105 -14.11 7.99 2.69
N SER A 106 -12.93 7.38 2.76
CA SER A 106 -12.25 6.89 1.56
C SER A 106 -11.45 5.63 1.86
N VAL A 107 -11.17 4.86 0.82
CA VAL A 107 -10.15 3.83 0.89
C VAL A 107 -8.78 4.49 0.87
N CYS A 108 -7.92 4.07 1.78
CA CYS A 108 -6.57 4.59 1.97
C CYS A 108 -5.53 3.68 1.35
N PHE A 109 -5.71 2.36 1.51
CA PHE A 109 -4.81 1.36 0.96
C PHE A 109 -5.60 0.12 0.53
N ALA A 110 -5.12 -0.53 -0.52
CA ALA A 110 -5.46 -1.91 -0.85
C ALA A 110 -4.25 -2.79 -0.55
N ARG A 111 -4.40 -3.66 0.44
CA ARG A 111 -3.31 -4.37 1.10
C ARG A 111 -3.32 -5.86 0.74
N PRO A 112 -2.55 -6.29 -0.27
CA PRO A 112 -2.21 -7.70 -0.42
C PRO A 112 -1.22 -8.12 0.68
N ILE A 113 -0.69 -9.34 0.60
CA ILE A 113 0.42 -9.79 1.43
C ILE A 113 1.65 -8.91 1.17
N LEU A 114 2.20 -8.34 2.24
CA LEU A 114 3.27 -7.33 2.20
C LEU A 114 4.70 -7.91 2.15
N ILE A 115 4.85 -9.23 2.25
CA ILE A 115 6.16 -9.89 2.21
C ILE A 115 6.88 -9.54 0.91
N ASN A 116 8.16 -9.18 0.99
CA ASN A 116 8.92 -8.61 -0.13
C ASN A 116 8.21 -7.38 -0.71
N GLY A 117 7.97 -6.39 0.15
CA GLY A 117 7.42 -5.08 -0.20
C GLY A 117 8.35 -3.90 0.11
N SER A 118 9.58 -4.18 0.55
CA SER A 118 10.57 -3.18 0.98
C SER A 118 11.91 -3.37 0.26
N GLY A 119 12.83 -2.41 0.43
CA GLY A 119 14.16 -2.47 -0.19
C GLY A 119 14.08 -2.59 -1.71
N TYR A 120 14.73 -3.61 -2.28
CA TYR A 120 14.73 -3.85 -3.74
C TYR A 120 13.33 -4.10 -4.33
N TYR A 121 12.38 -4.55 -3.51
CA TYR A 121 11.01 -4.85 -3.92
C TYR A 121 10.07 -3.66 -3.80
N ALA A 122 10.49 -2.58 -3.13
CA ALA A 122 9.63 -1.41 -2.92
C ALA A 122 9.24 -0.76 -4.25
N GLY A 123 7.94 -0.55 -4.44
CA GLY A 123 7.43 0.33 -5.49
C GLY A 123 7.66 1.80 -5.17
N PRO A 124 7.39 2.71 -6.12
CA PRO A 124 7.38 4.14 -5.85
C PRO A 124 6.37 4.51 -4.74
N ASP A 125 6.72 5.48 -3.89
CA ASP A 125 5.88 5.92 -2.76
C ASP A 125 4.48 6.41 -3.19
N SER A 126 4.33 6.85 -4.44
CA SER A 126 3.03 7.25 -5.01
C SER A 126 2.10 6.07 -5.34
N ILE A 127 2.63 4.85 -5.37
CA ILE A 127 1.90 3.62 -5.75
C ILE A 127 1.87 2.62 -4.60
N TRP A 128 2.98 2.49 -3.86
CA TRP A 128 3.17 1.44 -2.87
C TRP A 128 3.75 1.99 -1.56
N ASN A 129 3.13 1.61 -0.45
CA ASN A 129 3.66 1.81 0.89
C ASN A 129 4.09 0.44 1.47
N PRO A 130 5.35 0.25 1.88
CA PRO A 130 5.85 -1.03 2.39
C PRO A 130 5.07 -1.62 3.58
N ASP A 131 4.47 -0.77 4.41
CA ASP A 131 3.76 -1.18 5.63
C ASP A 131 2.25 -1.31 5.42
N ARG A 132 1.71 -0.75 4.33
CA ARG A 132 0.25 -0.58 4.14
C ARG A 132 -0.28 -1.15 2.84
N GLY A 133 0.53 -1.27 1.78
CA GLY A 133 0.12 -1.82 0.48
C GLY A 133 -0.04 -0.75 -0.60
N PHE A 134 -0.90 -1.01 -1.59
CA PHE A 134 -1.11 -0.12 -2.73
C PHE A 134 -1.96 1.08 -2.37
N LEU A 135 -1.56 2.26 -2.85
CA LEU A 135 -2.39 3.45 -2.79
C LEU A 135 -3.44 3.41 -3.92
N PRO A 136 -4.72 3.71 -3.65
CA PRO A 136 -5.70 3.95 -4.71
C PRO A 136 -5.23 5.10 -5.61
N GLN A 137 -5.21 4.86 -6.92
CA GLN A 137 -4.77 5.80 -7.94
C GLN A 137 -5.92 6.68 -8.46
N SER A 138 -7.14 6.14 -8.51
CA SER A 138 -8.34 6.89 -8.88
C SER A 138 -9.59 6.39 -8.18
N VAL A 139 -10.51 7.31 -7.91
CA VAL A 139 -11.87 7.01 -7.43
C VAL A 139 -12.92 7.11 -8.54
N MET A 140 -12.52 7.55 -9.73
CA MET A 140 -13.39 7.70 -10.89
C MET A 140 -13.60 6.35 -11.58
N PRO A 141 -14.84 5.91 -11.82
CA PRO A 141 -15.11 4.62 -12.45
C PRO A 141 -14.43 4.41 -13.80
N SER A 142 -14.28 5.48 -14.60
CA SER A 142 -13.60 5.46 -15.90
C SER A 142 -12.09 5.20 -15.83
N SER A 143 -11.52 5.12 -14.62
CA SER A 143 -10.06 4.99 -14.40
C SER A 143 -9.74 3.93 -13.35
N TYR A 144 -10.66 3.00 -13.09
CA TYR A 144 -10.42 1.87 -12.19
C TYR A 144 -9.36 0.90 -12.71
N ASP A 145 -9.04 0.96 -14.00
CA ASP A 145 -7.95 0.22 -14.63
C ASP A 145 -6.54 0.61 -14.13
N SER A 146 -6.44 1.73 -13.39
CA SER A 146 -5.22 2.20 -12.73
C SER A 146 -5.06 1.71 -11.29
N ASN A 147 -6.09 1.09 -10.70
CA ASN A 147 -6.06 0.59 -9.33
C ASN A 147 -5.64 -0.88 -9.28
N PHE A 148 -5.01 -1.26 -8.17
CA PHE A 148 -4.81 -2.67 -7.83
C PHE A 148 -6.17 -3.34 -7.51
N PRO A 149 -6.36 -4.63 -7.78
CA PRO A 149 -5.52 -5.48 -8.64
C PRO A 149 -5.91 -5.37 -10.12
N THR A 150 -4.94 -5.58 -11.01
CA THR A 150 -5.18 -5.80 -12.44
C THR A 150 -5.08 -7.28 -12.84
N THR A 151 -4.56 -8.11 -11.95
CA THR A 151 -4.43 -9.55 -12.12
C THR A 151 -5.16 -10.29 -10.99
N GLY A 152 -5.56 -11.54 -11.19
CA GLY A 152 -6.21 -12.31 -10.13
C GLY A 152 -6.06 -13.82 -10.26
N ALA A 153 -6.34 -14.52 -9.18
CA ALA A 153 -6.49 -15.96 -9.14
C ALA A 153 -7.48 -16.33 -8.04
N ASN A 154 -7.97 -17.57 -8.08
CA ASN A 154 -8.95 -18.04 -7.11
C ASN A 154 -8.37 -18.03 -5.68
N ASN A 155 -9.16 -17.53 -4.73
CA ASN A 155 -8.85 -17.41 -3.30
C ASN A 155 -7.70 -16.43 -2.95
N LEU A 156 -7.26 -15.58 -3.89
CA LEU A 156 -6.47 -14.42 -3.50
C LEU A 156 -7.33 -13.40 -2.77
N TYR A 157 -6.73 -12.69 -1.82
CA TYR A 157 -7.43 -11.67 -1.07
C TYR A 157 -6.55 -10.44 -0.82
N PHE A 158 -7.20 -9.32 -0.59
CA PHE A 158 -6.56 -8.10 -0.11
C PHE A 158 -7.47 -7.39 0.89
N ASP A 159 -6.86 -6.65 1.79
CA ASP A 159 -7.55 -5.90 2.83
C ASP A 159 -7.65 -4.43 2.40
N LEU A 160 -8.85 -3.85 2.42
CA LEU A 160 -9.06 -2.43 2.17
C LEU A 160 -8.98 -1.67 3.50
N GLU A 161 -7.96 -0.83 3.66
CA GLU A 161 -7.88 0.09 4.80
C GLU A 161 -8.75 1.32 4.51
N ILE A 162 -9.70 1.63 5.39
CA ILE A 162 -10.70 2.68 5.21
C ILE A 162 -10.51 3.78 6.25
N GLY A 163 -10.44 5.03 5.80
CA GLY A 163 -10.38 6.21 6.64
C GLY A 163 -11.74 6.88 6.80
N GLY A 164 -11.96 7.53 7.95
CA GLY A 164 -13.14 8.39 8.18
C GLY A 164 -14.42 7.65 8.57
N ILE A 165 -14.33 6.37 8.89
CA ILE A 165 -15.44 5.54 9.36
C ILE A 165 -15.22 5.14 10.82
N ASN A 166 -16.28 5.13 11.61
CA ASN A 166 -16.28 4.71 13.02
C ASN A 166 -17.11 3.44 13.30
N GLN A 167 -17.66 2.82 12.26
CA GLN A 167 -18.52 1.63 12.34
C GLN A 167 -18.22 0.64 11.22
N ALA A 168 -18.52 -0.65 11.42
CA ALA A 168 -18.44 -1.59 10.31
C ALA A 168 -19.42 -1.21 9.18
N LEU A 169 -19.02 -1.48 7.94
CA LEU A 169 -19.84 -1.23 6.77
C LEU A 169 -20.42 -2.53 6.23
N TYR A 170 -21.57 -2.41 5.54
CA TYR A 170 -22.20 -3.50 4.84
C TYR A 170 -21.74 -3.52 3.38
N TRP A 171 -21.40 -4.71 2.90
CA TRP A 171 -20.85 -4.93 1.56
C TRP A 171 -21.57 -6.10 0.90
N ALA A 172 -22.12 -5.86 -0.29
CA ALA A 172 -22.69 -6.94 -1.10
C ALA A 172 -21.59 -7.55 -1.98
N PRO A 173 -21.56 -8.88 -2.18
CA PRO A 173 -20.68 -9.50 -3.16
C PRO A 173 -20.93 -8.94 -4.56
N VAL A 174 -19.86 -8.85 -5.36
CA VAL A 174 -19.92 -8.35 -6.73
C VAL A 174 -19.41 -9.43 -7.67
N SER A 175 -20.22 -9.85 -8.64
CA SER A 175 -19.89 -10.93 -9.57
C SER A 175 -19.94 -10.45 -11.01
N HIS A 176 -18.82 -10.59 -11.72
CA HIS A 176 -18.67 -10.21 -13.13
C HIS A 176 -17.82 -11.24 -13.87
N GLY A 177 -18.23 -11.61 -15.08
CA GLY A 177 -17.43 -12.44 -15.97
C GLY A 177 -16.98 -13.79 -15.38
N GLY A 178 -17.73 -14.39 -14.46
CA GLY A 178 -17.35 -15.65 -13.79
C GLY A 178 -16.43 -15.51 -12.57
N ILE A 179 -16.10 -14.28 -12.17
CA ILE A 179 -15.32 -13.96 -10.97
C ILE A 179 -16.22 -13.24 -9.97
N THR A 180 -16.06 -13.54 -8.68
CA THR A 180 -16.79 -12.88 -7.58
C THR A 180 -15.81 -12.29 -6.58
N ALA A 181 -16.01 -11.01 -6.24
CA ALA A 181 -15.37 -10.35 -5.12
C ALA A 181 -16.30 -10.41 -3.90
N THR A 182 -15.84 -11.05 -2.82
CA THR A 182 -16.60 -11.21 -1.57
C THR A 182 -15.93 -10.46 -0.44
N MET A 183 -16.69 -9.63 0.26
CA MET A 183 -16.21 -8.85 1.40
C MET A 183 -16.50 -9.57 2.71
N THR A 184 -15.48 -9.75 3.55
CA THR A 184 -15.57 -10.42 4.85
C THR A 184 -14.78 -9.68 5.93
N ASN A 185 -14.99 -10.02 7.20
CA ASN A 185 -14.27 -9.45 8.34
C ASN A 185 -14.29 -7.90 8.38
N SER A 186 -15.44 -7.30 8.05
CA SER A 186 -15.55 -5.83 8.06
C SER A 186 -15.49 -5.27 9.48
N THR A 187 -14.60 -4.30 9.69
CA THR A 187 -14.47 -3.49 10.88
C THR A 187 -14.70 -2.01 10.53
N SER A 188 -14.51 -1.10 11.49
CA SER A 188 -14.60 0.34 11.26
C SER A 188 -13.52 0.92 10.34
N ASN A 189 -12.44 0.18 10.09
CA ASN A 189 -11.29 0.66 9.33
C ASN A 189 -10.73 -0.35 8.33
N ASN A 190 -11.34 -1.53 8.22
CA ASN A 190 -10.84 -2.60 7.35
C ASN A 190 -11.97 -3.47 6.80
N VAL A 191 -11.75 -4.05 5.62
CA VAL A 191 -12.56 -5.16 5.09
C VAL A 191 -11.70 -6.02 4.18
N ARG A 192 -11.83 -7.35 4.28
CA ARG A 192 -11.14 -8.29 3.40
C ARG A 192 -11.96 -8.53 2.14
N VAL A 193 -11.35 -8.32 0.98
CA VAL A 193 -11.89 -8.67 -0.33
C VAL A 193 -11.23 -9.98 -0.80
N THR A 194 -12.02 -11.03 -1.00
CA THR A 194 -11.54 -12.30 -1.56
C THR A 194 -12.09 -12.48 -2.97
N LEU A 195 -11.22 -12.79 -3.92
CA LEU A 195 -11.58 -13.12 -5.30
C LEU A 195 -11.80 -14.62 -5.44
N THR A 196 -12.95 -15.03 -5.94
CA THR A 196 -13.25 -16.42 -6.28
C THR A 196 -13.62 -16.52 -7.75
N GLY A 197 -13.23 -17.61 -8.42
CA GLY A 197 -13.44 -17.75 -9.86
C GLY A 197 -12.95 -19.10 -10.37
N PRO A 198 -12.72 -19.23 -11.69
CA PRO A 198 -12.29 -20.49 -12.27
C PRO A 198 -10.95 -20.96 -11.69
N VAL A 199 -10.87 -22.24 -11.36
CA VAL A 199 -9.72 -22.85 -10.70
C VAL A 199 -9.60 -24.32 -11.07
N ALA A 200 -8.36 -24.82 -11.13
CA ALA A 200 -8.10 -26.25 -11.26
C ALA A 200 -8.24 -26.94 -9.91
N LYS A 201 -8.86 -28.12 -9.90
CA LYS A 201 -9.05 -28.93 -8.68
C LYS A 201 -7.93 -29.97 -8.51
N PRO A 202 -7.76 -30.57 -7.32
CA PRO A 202 -6.73 -31.57 -7.06
C PRO A 202 -6.64 -32.72 -8.09
N LEU A 203 -7.79 -33.25 -8.55
CA LEU A 203 -7.81 -34.29 -9.58
C LEU A 203 -7.34 -33.81 -10.96
N GLN A 204 -7.51 -32.51 -11.26
CA GLN A 204 -7.06 -31.91 -12.51
C GLN A 204 -5.55 -31.60 -12.48
N TRP A 205 -4.98 -31.29 -11.31
CA TRP A 205 -3.54 -31.06 -11.17
C TRP A 205 -2.73 -32.30 -11.54
N GLN A 206 -3.18 -33.47 -11.10
CA GLN A 206 -2.51 -34.76 -11.30
C GLN A 206 -2.74 -35.36 -12.70
N SER A 207 -3.69 -34.82 -13.48
CA SER A 207 -4.03 -35.34 -14.80
C SER A 207 -3.31 -34.57 -15.90
N ASP A 208 -2.72 -35.28 -16.85
CA ASP A 208 -2.21 -34.68 -18.09
C ASP A 208 -3.35 -34.22 -19.03
N ASN A 209 -4.56 -34.73 -18.81
CA ASN A 209 -5.78 -34.35 -19.52
C ASN A 209 -6.83 -33.87 -18.51
N PRO A 210 -6.67 -32.66 -17.93
CA PRO A 210 -7.52 -32.13 -16.85
C PRO A 210 -8.95 -31.80 -17.26
N GLY A 211 -9.28 -31.89 -18.55
CA GLY A 211 -10.49 -31.30 -19.13
C GLY A 211 -10.41 -29.78 -19.19
N GLU A 212 -11.51 -29.16 -19.60
CA GLU A 212 -11.58 -27.69 -19.64
C GLU A 212 -11.88 -27.11 -18.25
N ILE A 213 -11.38 -25.90 -18.02
CA ILE A 213 -11.76 -25.05 -16.89
C ILE A 213 -12.51 -23.85 -17.47
N ASP A 214 -13.51 -23.37 -16.73
CA ASP A 214 -14.25 -22.17 -17.12
C ASP A 214 -13.27 -21.01 -17.38
N ARG A 215 -13.57 -20.21 -18.40
CA ARG A 215 -12.77 -19.04 -18.74
C ARG A 215 -13.55 -17.80 -18.33
N PRO A 216 -12.99 -16.93 -17.49
CA PRO A 216 -13.68 -15.71 -17.15
C PRO A 216 -13.80 -14.83 -18.40
N SER A 217 -14.79 -13.94 -18.44
CA SER A 217 -14.80 -12.87 -19.45
C SER A 217 -13.94 -11.73 -18.89
N LEU A 218 -12.89 -11.31 -19.58
CA LEU A 218 -11.99 -10.23 -19.16
C LEU A 218 -11.71 -9.27 -20.33
N PRO A 219 -11.44 -7.97 -20.08
CA PRO A 219 -11.35 -7.34 -18.75
C PRO A 219 -12.71 -7.15 -18.06
N GLN A 220 -12.72 -7.01 -16.74
CA GLN A 220 -13.93 -6.72 -15.93
C GLN A 220 -13.65 -5.66 -14.89
N VAL A 221 -14.52 -4.66 -14.85
CA VAL A 221 -14.50 -3.60 -13.85
C VAL A 221 -15.36 -4.02 -12.66
N PHE A 222 -14.79 -3.93 -11.46
CA PHE A 222 -15.48 -4.16 -10.19
C PHE A 222 -15.62 -2.83 -9.46
N GLU A 223 -16.81 -2.54 -8.91
CA GLU A 223 -17.04 -1.44 -7.96
C GLU A 223 -17.60 -2.02 -6.65
N LEU A 224 -16.78 -2.00 -5.61
CA LEU A 224 -17.14 -2.41 -4.26
C LEU A 224 -17.71 -1.20 -3.54
N VAL A 225 -18.94 -1.32 -3.03
CA VAL A 225 -19.65 -0.22 -2.36
C VAL A 225 -19.90 -0.57 -0.90
N GLY A 226 -19.28 0.19 0.00
CA GLY A 226 -19.49 0.08 1.43
C GLY A 226 -20.66 0.95 1.87
N ARG A 227 -21.62 0.36 2.59
CA ARG A 227 -22.85 1.02 3.03
C ARG A 227 -22.95 1.14 4.54
N ASP A 228 -23.52 2.25 5.01
CA ASP A 228 -23.84 2.44 6.42
C ASP A 228 -25.06 1.60 6.87
N SER A 229 -25.45 1.73 8.14
CA SER A 229 -26.60 1.04 8.71
C SER A 229 -27.95 1.49 8.15
N HIS A 230 -28.01 2.62 7.44
CA HIS A 230 -29.19 3.12 6.75
C HIS A 230 -29.20 2.73 5.26
N GLY A 231 -28.19 1.98 4.79
CA GLY A 231 -28.05 1.56 3.41
C GLY A 231 -27.42 2.61 2.47
N ASN A 232 -26.96 3.75 2.99
CA ASN A 232 -26.32 4.79 2.18
C ASN A 232 -24.93 4.35 1.75
N ALA A 233 -24.57 4.58 0.49
CA ALA A 233 -23.20 4.36 0.02
C ALA A 233 -22.27 5.43 0.62
N VAL A 234 -21.26 5.01 1.37
CA VAL A 234 -20.33 5.93 2.06
C VAL A 234 -18.90 5.84 1.54
N VAL A 235 -18.51 4.70 0.99
CA VAL A 235 -17.18 4.50 0.40
C VAL A 235 -17.30 3.61 -0.83
N LYS A 236 -16.45 3.86 -1.82
CA LYS A 236 -16.31 3.04 -3.02
C LYS A 236 -14.86 2.70 -3.26
N TYR A 237 -14.64 1.49 -3.76
CA TYR A 237 -13.36 1.07 -4.31
C TYR A 237 -13.61 0.32 -5.60
N GLY A 238 -12.88 0.64 -6.66
CA GLY A 238 -12.99 -0.11 -7.88
C GLY A 238 -11.66 -0.38 -8.54
N PHE A 239 -11.63 -1.47 -9.30
CA PHE A 239 -10.47 -2.00 -9.98
C PHE A 239 -10.91 -2.71 -11.26
N GLU A 240 -10.00 -2.89 -12.21
CA GLU A 240 -10.26 -3.66 -13.43
C GLU A 240 -9.35 -4.89 -13.48
N LEU A 241 -9.93 -6.09 -13.40
CA LEU A 241 -9.20 -7.31 -13.67
C LEU A 241 -9.01 -7.47 -15.18
N LYS A 242 -7.76 -7.62 -15.58
CA LYS A 242 -7.32 -7.77 -16.98
C LYS A 242 -6.86 -9.19 -17.28
N GLN A 243 -6.28 -9.87 -16.28
CA GLN A 243 -5.77 -11.24 -16.42
C GLN A 243 -6.13 -12.12 -15.22
N TRP A 244 -6.37 -13.40 -15.48
CA TRP A 244 -6.67 -14.43 -14.49
C TRP A 244 -5.69 -15.60 -14.61
N PHE A 245 -5.25 -16.11 -13.46
CA PHE A 245 -4.27 -17.17 -13.37
C PHE A 245 -4.82 -18.42 -12.69
N VAL A 246 -4.43 -19.58 -13.22
CA VAL A 246 -4.76 -20.90 -12.68
C VAL A 246 -3.46 -21.67 -12.48
N ASN A 247 -3.21 -22.17 -11.27
CA ASN A 247 -2.05 -23.00 -10.98
C ASN A 247 -2.37 -24.50 -11.12
N ARG A 248 -1.32 -25.30 -11.36
CA ARG A 248 -1.38 -26.78 -11.41
C ARG A 248 -1.00 -27.41 -10.06
N GLY A 249 -1.36 -26.78 -8.95
CA GLY A 249 -1.07 -27.27 -7.61
C GLY A 249 0.43 -27.37 -7.33
N HIS A 250 0.79 -28.32 -6.45
CA HIS A 250 2.09 -28.36 -5.79
C HIS A 250 3.10 -29.32 -6.43
N GLN A 251 2.74 -29.97 -7.54
CA GLN A 251 3.64 -30.87 -8.26
C GLN A 251 4.48 -30.11 -9.29
N GLU A 252 5.68 -30.63 -9.54
CA GLU A 252 6.63 -30.10 -10.52
C GLU A 252 6.59 -30.96 -11.78
N PHE A 253 6.64 -30.31 -12.94
CA PHE A 253 6.64 -30.98 -14.24
C PHE A 253 7.61 -30.29 -15.19
N ASP A 254 7.98 -30.98 -16.27
CA ASP A 254 8.76 -30.36 -17.34
C ASP A 254 7.93 -29.34 -18.14
N TYR A 255 8.63 -28.46 -18.85
CA TYR A 255 7.98 -27.40 -19.63
C TYR A 255 6.96 -27.91 -20.67
N PRO A 256 7.26 -28.93 -21.51
CA PRO A 256 6.29 -29.45 -22.47
C PRO A 256 5.00 -29.97 -21.83
N ASN A 257 5.10 -30.61 -20.66
CA ASN A 257 3.94 -31.12 -19.94
C ASN A 257 3.08 -29.97 -19.37
N ILE A 258 3.67 -28.92 -18.80
CA ILE A 258 2.91 -27.72 -18.37
C ILE A 258 2.29 -26.99 -19.56
N LEU A 259 3.01 -26.81 -20.67
CA LEU A 259 2.50 -26.18 -21.88
C LEU A 259 1.27 -26.92 -22.43
N SER A 260 1.36 -28.25 -22.49
CA SER A 260 0.24 -29.12 -22.89
C SER A 260 -0.94 -28.96 -21.93
N TRP A 261 -0.68 -28.94 -20.62
CA TRP A 261 -1.72 -28.80 -19.61
C TRP A 261 -2.46 -27.45 -19.70
N CYS A 262 -1.73 -26.33 -19.84
CA CYS A 262 -2.36 -25.02 -20.07
C CYS A 262 -3.24 -25.03 -21.31
N THR A 263 -2.76 -25.61 -22.41
CA THR A 263 -3.51 -25.73 -23.67
C THR A 263 -4.77 -26.57 -23.49
N ASN A 264 -4.71 -27.66 -22.72
CA ASN A 264 -5.84 -28.54 -22.44
C ASN A 264 -6.95 -27.84 -21.65
N ILE A 265 -6.59 -27.01 -20.66
CA ILE A 265 -7.57 -26.21 -19.91
C ILE A 265 -8.08 -24.97 -20.70
N LYS A 266 -7.56 -24.74 -21.91
CA LYS A 266 -7.84 -23.57 -22.78
C LYS A 266 -7.26 -22.24 -22.27
N TYR A 267 -6.17 -22.32 -21.53
CA TYR A 267 -5.37 -21.18 -21.10
C TYR A 267 -4.04 -21.19 -21.87
N ARG A 268 -3.25 -20.13 -21.76
CA ARG A 268 -1.91 -20.09 -22.35
C ARG A 268 -0.83 -20.18 -21.28
N MET A 269 0.37 -20.53 -21.72
CA MET A 269 1.55 -20.30 -20.92
C MET A 269 1.74 -18.79 -20.70
N PRO A 270 2.07 -18.36 -19.48
CA PRO A 270 2.41 -16.98 -19.21
C PRO A 270 3.76 -16.64 -19.86
N ASN A 271 3.89 -15.39 -20.26
CA ASN A 271 5.18 -14.78 -20.48
C ASN A 271 5.77 -14.29 -19.15
N VAL A 272 7.07 -14.01 -19.11
CA VAL A 272 7.72 -13.38 -17.94
C VAL A 272 6.98 -12.11 -17.53
N LYS A 273 6.61 -11.26 -18.50
CA LYS A 273 5.88 -10.01 -18.24
C LYS A 273 4.50 -10.20 -17.60
N ASP A 274 3.86 -11.36 -17.78
CA ASP A 274 2.57 -11.62 -17.11
C ASP A 274 2.78 -11.85 -15.61
N LEU A 275 3.98 -12.29 -15.20
CA LEU A 275 4.29 -12.67 -13.82
C LEU A 275 5.09 -11.62 -13.06
N THR A 276 5.97 -10.87 -13.72
CA THR A 276 6.91 -9.96 -13.04
C THR A 276 7.35 -8.78 -13.92
N ASN A 277 7.70 -7.67 -13.29
CA ASN A 277 8.35 -6.50 -13.92
C ASN A 277 9.86 -6.49 -13.73
N THR A 278 10.44 -7.59 -13.25
CA THR A 278 11.89 -7.82 -13.17
C THR A 278 12.62 -7.45 -14.47
N SER A 279 13.84 -6.93 -14.33
CA SER A 279 14.80 -6.86 -15.43
C SER A 279 16.10 -7.57 -15.06
N CYS A 280 16.85 -8.04 -16.06
CA CYS A 280 18.18 -8.59 -15.81
C CYS A 280 19.23 -7.46 -15.70
N GLN A 281 19.02 -6.57 -14.74
CA GLN A 281 19.92 -5.47 -14.39
C GLN A 281 20.15 -5.42 -12.87
N GLY A 282 21.15 -4.67 -12.41
CA GLY A 282 21.35 -4.42 -10.98
C GLY A 282 21.56 -5.67 -10.12
N ALA A 283 20.92 -5.72 -8.96
CA ALA A 283 21.05 -6.82 -8.01
C ALA A 283 20.46 -8.13 -8.57
N ASN A 284 21.12 -9.25 -8.24
CA ASN A 284 20.73 -10.62 -8.64
C ASN A 284 20.71 -10.88 -10.16
N SER A 285 21.49 -10.10 -10.91
CA SER A 285 21.61 -10.23 -12.35
C SER A 285 22.89 -10.93 -12.78
N GLY A 286 22.79 -11.69 -13.87
CA GLY A 286 23.87 -12.48 -14.43
C GLY A 286 23.44 -13.26 -15.66
N TYR A 287 24.28 -14.17 -16.13
CA TYR A 287 24.03 -14.95 -17.35
C TYR A 287 22.74 -15.78 -17.30
N TRP A 288 22.22 -16.08 -16.10
CA TRP A 288 20.98 -16.85 -15.93
C TRP A 288 19.72 -16.06 -16.29
N CYS A 289 19.73 -14.72 -16.23
CA CYS A 289 18.57 -13.88 -16.56
C CYS A 289 18.74 -13.10 -17.87
N GLU A 290 19.86 -13.27 -18.57
CA GLU A 290 20.16 -12.50 -19.78
C GLU A 290 19.04 -12.65 -20.81
N GLY A 291 18.51 -11.52 -21.30
CA GLY A 291 17.42 -11.49 -22.28
C GLY A 291 16.00 -11.50 -21.70
N VAL A 292 15.84 -11.55 -20.37
CA VAL A 292 14.54 -11.46 -19.71
C VAL A 292 13.86 -10.11 -20.00
N VAL A 293 12.59 -10.16 -20.40
CA VAL A 293 11.73 -8.99 -20.60
C VAL A 293 10.51 -9.10 -19.68
N GLY A 294 10.56 -8.39 -18.55
CA GLY A 294 9.42 -8.25 -17.64
C GLY A 294 8.41 -7.19 -18.08
N ALA A 295 7.34 -7.05 -17.30
CA ALA A 295 6.36 -5.98 -17.43
C ALA A 295 6.99 -4.59 -17.27
N THR A 296 6.29 -3.60 -17.80
CA THR A 296 6.67 -2.19 -17.68
C THR A 296 5.78 -1.47 -16.67
N PRO A 297 6.32 -0.51 -15.90
CA PRO A 297 7.73 -0.11 -15.88
C PRO A 297 8.61 -1.13 -15.17
N SER A 298 9.79 -1.37 -15.74
CA SER A 298 10.71 -2.39 -15.29
C SER A 298 11.34 -2.05 -13.94
N SER A 299 11.53 -3.08 -13.11
CA SER A 299 12.33 -3.03 -11.91
C SER A 299 13.81 -2.80 -12.27
N PRO A 300 14.58 -2.04 -11.47
CA PRO A 300 16.01 -1.85 -11.70
C PRO A 300 16.84 -3.10 -11.37
N ASN A 301 16.23 -4.15 -10.82
CA ASN A 301 16.90 -5.37 -10.37
C ASN A 301 16.24 -6.62 -10.96
N ASN A 302 16.90 -7.77 -10.83
CA ASN A 302 16.29 -9.08 -11.08
C ASN A 302 15.44 -9.54 -9.88
N TYR A 303 14.52 -8.67 -9.49
CA TYR A 303 13.49 -8.82 -8.46
C TYR A 303 12.30 -7.99 -8.90
N TYR A 304 11.05 -8.41 -8.62
CA TYR A 304 9.93 -7.54 -8.90
C TYR A 304 10.01 -6.27 -8.05
N GLN A 305 9.45 -5.18 -8.56
CA GLN A 305 9.04 -4.05 -7.72
C GLN A 305 7.53 -4.04 -7.62
N ARG A 306 6.99 -3.77 -6.42
CA ARG A 306 5.55 -3.66 -6.19
C ARG A 306 4.95 -2.57 -7.06
N ARG A 307 4.25 -2.96 -8.13
CA ARG A 307 3.66 -2.06 -9.11
C ARG A 307 2.34 -2.60 -9.63
N ILE A 308 1.38 -1.70 -9.80
CA ILE A 308 0.12 -1.97 -10.48
C ILE A 308 0.41 -2.15 -11.97
N GLY A 309 -0.07 -3.23 -12.57
CA GLY A 309 0.29 -3.65 -13.92
C GLY A 309 1.71 -4.21 -14.05
N GLY A 310 2.40 -4.49 -12.94
CA GLY A 310 3.76 -5.04 -12.94
C GLY A 310 3.86 -6.55 -13.14
N GLY A 311 2.76 -7.21 -13.50
CA GLY A 311 2.65 -8.68 -13.52
C GLY A 311 2.16 -9.25 -12.18
N PHE A 312 1.73 -10.51 -12.23
CA PHE A 312 1.01 -11.19 -11.15
C PHE A 312 1.73 -11.17 -9.79
N PHE A 313 3.01 -11.54 -9.75
CA PHE A 313 3.77 -11.56 -8.49
C PHE A 313 4.17 -10.15 -8.03
N ALA A 314 4.33 -9.19 -8.93
CA ALA A 314 4.59 -7.80 -8.55
C ALA A 314 3.37 -7.14 -7.87
N GLU A 315 2.16 -7.52 -8.27
CA GLU A 315 0.93 -7.09 -7.62
C GLU A 315 0.70 -7.86 -6.31
N TRP A 316 0.65 -9.19 -6.36
CA TRP A 316 0.19 -9.99 -5.21
C TRP A 316 1.28 -10.34 -4.21
N GLY A 317 2.55 -10.23 -4.59
CA GLY A 317 3.69 -10.60 -3.77
C GLY A 317 3.93 -12.09 -3.74
N SER A 318 4.46 -12.57 -2.61
CA SER A 318 4.68 -13.99 -2.38
C SER A 318 3.35 -14.75 -2.28
N VAL A 319 2.90 -15.31 -3.39
CA VAL A 319 1.57 -15.92 -3.50
C VAL A 319 1.41 -17.21 -2.69
N SER A 320 2.51 -17.83 -2.28
CA SER A 320 2.51 -19.01 -1.40
C SER A 320 1.94 -18.76 0.01
N TYR A 321 1.79 -17.49 0.42
CA TYR A 321 1.21 -17.13 1.71
C TYR A 321 -0.31 -16.93 1.67
N TYR A 322 -0.92 -17.07 0.49
CA TYR A 322 -2.38 -17.18 0.38
C TYR A 322 -2.73 -18.67 0.50
N ASP A 323 -2.83 -19.18 1.74
CA ASP A 323 -2.98 -20.62 2.01
C ASP A 323 -4.08 -21.29 1.19
N SER A 324 -5.21 -20.60 0.97
CA SER A 324 -6.36 -21.14 0.22
C SER A 324 -6.22 -21.03 -1.31
N ALA A 325 -5.18 -20.40 -1.84
CA ALA A 325 -4.95 -20.21 -3.27
C ALA A 325 -4.06 -21.30 -3.90
N GLU A 326 -3.47 -22.18 -3.08
CA GLU A 326 -2.75 -23.39 -3.54
C GLU A 326 -1.54 -23.08 -4.44
N PHE A 327 -0.88 -21.93 -4.21
CA PHE A 327 0.40 -21.59 -4.85
C PHE A 327 1.57 -22.08 -3.99
N ASN A 328 2.66 -22.48 -4.64
CA ASN A 328 3.85 -23.00 -3.99
C ASN A 328 4.97 -21.96 -3.92
N TYR A 329 5.86 -22.09 -2.94
CA TYR A 329 7.03 -21.25 -2.69
C TYR A 329 8.19 -21.61 -3.63
N TYR A 330 7.97 -21.60 -4.94
CA TYR A 330 9.01 -21.91 -5.93
C TYR A 330 8.82 -21.06 -7.18
N ALA A 331 9.45 -21.44 -8.28
CA ALA A 331 9.33 -20.73 -9.53
C ALA A 331 8.24 -21.34 -10.41
N TYR A 332 7.88 -20.62 -11.44
CA TYR A 332 6.82 -20.99 -12.36
C TYR A 332 7.29 -20.83 -13.79
N TRP A 333 6.99 -21.82 -14.62
CA TRP A 333 7.36 -21.82 -16.03
C TRP A 333 6.76 -20.64 -16.79
N THR A 334 7.55 -20.12 -17.73
CA THR A 334 7.11 -19.14 -18.72
C THR A 334 7.46 -19.59 -20.13
N SER A 335 6.79 -19.04 -21.14
CA SER A 335 7.06 -19.35 -22.55
C SER A 335 8.28 -18.63 -23.12
N ASP A 336 8.81 -17.61 -22.44
CA ASP A 336 9.98 -16.85 -22.89
C ASP A 336 11.24 -17.71 -22.84
N VAL A 337 12.09 -17.57 -23.87
CA VAL A 337 13.29 -18.37 -24.05
C VAL A 337 14.52 -17.48 -24.02
N GLN A 338 15.56 -17.93 -23.32
CA GLN A 338 16.87 -17.30 -23.37
C GLN A 338 17.54 -17.58 -24.72
N SER A 339 17.83 -16.53 -25.48
CA SER A 339 18.43 -16.64 -26.82
C SER A 339 19.77 -17.40 -26.85
N THR A 340 20.60 -17.26 -25.81
CA THR A 340 21.95 -17.85 -25.77
C THR A 340 21.96 -19.35 -25.46
N SER A 341 20.99 -19.85 -24.68
CA SER A 341 20.97 -21.24 -24.23
C SER A 341 19.78 -22.04 -24.75
N ASN A 342 18.80 -21.38 -25.37
CA ASN A 342 17.54 -21.95 -25.84
C ASN A 342 16.71 -22.65 -24.74
N HIS A 343 16.90 -22.25 -23.49
CA HIS A 343 16.12 -22.71 -22.34
C HIS A 343 15.05 -21.70 -21.94
N GLN A 344 13.92 -22.19 -21.44
CA GLN A 344 12.83 -21.36 -20.94
C GLN A 344 13.21 -20.65 -19.65
N PHE A 345 12.59 -19.49 -19.43
CA PHE A 345 12.65 -18.81 -18.14
C PHE A 345 11.61 -19.37 -17.17
N VAL A 346 11.99 -19.39 -15.90
CA VAL A 346 11.06 -19.50 -14.78
C VAL A 346 11.07 -18.19 -14.00
N VAL A 347 9.96 -17.89 -13.33
CA VAL A 347 9.83 -16.73 -12.44
C VAL A 347 9.51 -17.20 -11.03
N SER A 348 10.36 -16.81 -10.08
CA SER A 348 10.15 -17.05 -8.65
C SER A 348 8.87 -16.37 -8.15
N SER A 349 7.99 -17.13 -7.51
CA SER A 349 6.72 -16.61 -6.95
C SER A 349 6.91 -15.70 -5.73
N ASN A 350 8.02 -15.86 -4.99
CA ASN A 350 8.28 -15.08 -3.78
C ASN A 350 8.95 -13.73 -4.08
N SER A 351 9.87 -13.70 -5.05
CA SER A 351 10.72 -12.53 -5.31
C SER A 351 10.58 -11.94 -6.72
N GLY A 352 9.90 -12.65 -7.63
CA GLY A 352 9.76 -12.27 -9.03
C GLY A 352 11.04 -12.32 -9.83
N ASN A 353 12.13 -12.87 -9.30
CA ASN A 353 13.35 -13.02 -10.07
C ASN A 353 13.13 -14.01 -11.21
N ALA A 354 13.69 -13.71 -12.37
CA ALA A 354 13.67 -14.59 -13.52
C ALA A 354 15.03 -15.26 -13.70
N SER A 355 15.00 -16.52 -14.10
CA SER A 355 16.21 -17.28 -14.42
C SER A 355 15.90 -18.38 -15.42
N ARG A 356 16.86 -18.71 -16.28
CA ARG A 356 16.77 -19.88 -17.14
C ARG A 356 16.70 -21.14 -16.28
N TYR A 357 15.92 -22.11 -16.72
CA TYR A 357 15.76 -23.36 -15.98
C TYR A 357 15.62 -24.55 -16.92
N THR A 358 16.06 -25.72 -16.47
CA THR A 358 16.21 -26.91 -17.34
C THR A 358 15.71 -28.21 -16.69
N SER A 359 15.10 -28.13 -15.51
CA SER A 359 14.61 -29.31 -14.77
C SER A 359 13.09 -29.37 -14.82
N ILE A 360 12.45 -29.82 -13.74
CA ILE A 360 11.01 -29.76 -13.49
C ILE A 360 10.70 -28.56 -12.57
N ASP A 361 9.57 -27.91 -12.77
CA ASP A 361 9.13 -26.78 -11.96
C ASP A 361 7.60 -26.65 -11.99
N HIS A 362 7.02 -25.69 -11.26
CA HIS A 362 5.57 -25.55 -11.15
C HIS A 362 4.91 -24.93 -12.39
N GLY A 363 3.65 -25.33 -12.60
CA GLY A 363 2.81 -24.83 -13.67
C GLY A 363 1.84 -23.74 -13.20
N ILE A 364 1.79 -22.65 -13.97
CA ILE A 364 0.74 -21.63 -13.90
C ILE A 364 0.34 -21.28 -15.34
N CYS A 365 -0.95 -21.06 -15.54
CA CYS A 365 -1.51 -20.68 -16.84
C CYS A 365 -2.23 -19.34 -16.72
N ALA A 366 -2.19 -18.55 -17.78
CA ALA A 366 -2.77 -17.22 -17.85
C ALA A 366 -3.96 -17.19 -18.82
N TYR A 367 -4.92 -16.30 -18.53
CA TYR A 367 -6.02 -15.97 -19.42
C TYR A 367 -6.41 -14.48 -19.31
N PRO A 368 -6.72 -13.80 -20.43
CA PRO A 368 -6.38 -14.22 -21.79
C PRO A 368 -4.87 -14.31 -22.01
#